data_AF-A0A918TG97-F1
#
_entry.id   AF-A0A918TG97-F1
#
_cell.length_a   1.000
_cell.length_b   1.000
_cell.length_c   1.000
_cell.angle_alpha   90.00
_cell.angle_beta   90.00
_cell.angle_gamma   90.00
#
_symmetry.space_group_name_H-M   'P 1'
#
loop_
_entity.id
_entity.type
_entity.pdbx_description
1 polymer ?
#
loop_
_entity_poly.entity_id
_entity_poly.type
_entity_poly.pdbx_seq_one_letter_code
_entity_poly.pdbx_strand_id
1 'polypeptide(L)'
;MRLVLILCLLPLPAVADAAWTAEKCSRYARAWDQLAETPDLSPAFTDAQNAFIARGCQPPRDVCPGSAADLETADLLSLMAVAEGMAGSFLPFACD
;
A
#
# COMPACT_ATOMS: atom_id res chain seq x y z
N MET A 1 9.41 40.82 -32.11
CA MET A 1 10.23 40.70 -30.87
C MET A 1 9.43 39.88 -29.86
N ARG A 2 9.89 38.64 -29.63
CA ARG A 2 9.53 37.73 -28.51
C ARG A 2 8.05 37.30 -28.37
N LEU A 3 7.63 36.34 -29.20
CA LEU A 3 6.70 35.31 -28.75
C LEU A 3 7.45 34.45 -27.73
N VAL A 4 7.14 34.62 -26.44
CA VAL A 4 7.65 33.73 -25.39
C VAL A 4 6.80 32.46 -25.44
N LEU A 5 7.36 31.42 -26.07
CA LEU A 5 6.83 30.07 -26.03
C LEU A 5 7.05 29.52 -24.61
N ILE A 6 6.10 29.79 -23.71
CA ILE A 6 6.04 29.09 -22.42
C ILE A 6 5.59 27.66 -22.74
N LEU A 7 6.56 26.76 -22.93
CA LEU A 7 6.32 25.33 -22.80
C LEU A 7 5.84 25.10 -21.36
N CYS A 8 4.53 24.89 -21.19
CA CYS A 8 3.96 24.42 -19.94
C CYS A 8 4.58 23.06 -19.59
N LEU A 9 5.56 23.06 -18.69
CA LEU A 9 6.05 21.89 -17.97
C LEU A 9 5.04 21.48 -16.89
N LEU A 10 3.80 21.18 -17.28
CA LEU A 10 2.83 20.57 -16.38
C LEU A 10 3.12 19.06 -16.32
N PRO A 11 3.25 18.46 -15.11
CA PRO A 11 3.47 17.04 -14.99
C PRO A 11 2.29 16.28 -15.60
N LEU A 12 2.60 15.26 -16.40
CA LEU A 12 1.59 14.39 -17.00
C LEU A 12 0.82 13.66 -15.88
N PRO A 13 -0.53 13.56 -15.98
CA PRO A 13 -1.36 12.97 -14.93
C PRO A 13 -0.96 11.52 -14.59
N ALA A 14 -0.50 10.74 -15.57
CA ALA A 14 -0.04 9.38 -15.36
C ALA A 14 1.21 9.27 -14.45
N VAL A 15 2.11 10.27 -14.52
CA VAL A 15 3.33 10.29 -13.68
C VAL A 15 2.98 10.64 -12.23
N ALA A 16 2.02 11.55 -12.03
CA ALA A 16 1.52 11.89 -10.71
C ALA A 16 0.82 10.70 -10.03
N ASP A 17 0.03 9.92 -10.79
CA ASP A 17 -0.67 8.74 -10.27
C ASP A 17 0.31 7.61 -9.88
N ALA A 18 1.34 7.39 -10.70
CA ALA A 18 2.42 6.44 -10.39
C ALA A 18 3.22 6.86 -9.15
N ALA A 19 3.57 8.14 -9.03
CA ALA A 19 4.27 8.67 -7.85
C ALA A 19 3.42 8.54 -6.58
N TRP A 20 2.11 8.83 -6.68
CA TRP A 20 1.19 8.67 -5.55
C TRP A 20 1.03 7.20 -5.15
N THR A 21 1.00 6.28 -6.11
CA THR A 21 0.95 4.85 -5.83
C THR A 21 2.21 4.35 -5.13
N ALA A 22 3.39 4.81 -5.55
CA ALA A 22 4.65 4.50 -4.87
C ALA A 22 4.68 5.05 -3.44
N GLU A 23 4.21 6.28 -3.24
CA GLU A 23 4.12 6.90 -1.92
C GLU A 23 3.20 6.11 -0.98
N LYS A 24 2.00 5.74 -1.43
CA LYS A 24 1.08 4.87 -0.68
C LYS A 24 1.71 3.52 -0.32
N CYS A 25 2.48 2.93 -1.22
CA CYS A 25 3.16 1.67 -0.94
C CYS A 25 4.25 1.83 0.13
N SER A 26 5.01 2.92 0.08
CA SER A 26 6.03 3.22 1.10
C SER A 26 5.40 3.45 2.48
N ARG A 27 4.25 4.13 2.54
CA ARG A 27 3.44 4.30 3.76
C ARG A 27 2.96 2.97 4.32
N TYR A 28 2.37 2.14 3.46
CA TYR A 28 1.93 0.80 3.84
C TYR A 28 3.06 -0.08 4.36
N ALA A 29 4.22 -0.08 3.70
CA ALA A 29 5.38 -0.86 4.13
C ALA A 29 5.86 -0.43 5.52
N ARG A 30 5.92 0.88 5.79
CA ARG A 30 6.25 1.40 7.13
C ARG A 30 5.24 1.01 8.20
N ALA A 31 3.95 0.90 7.85
CA ALA A 31 2.94 0.40 8.76
C ALA A 31 3.11 -1.10 9.04
N TRP A 32 3.45 -1.88 8.01
CA TRP A 32 3.75 -3.30 8.16
C TRP A 32 5.00 -3.57 9.00
N ASP A 33 6.08 -2.81 8.81
CA ASP A 33 7.32 -2.96 9.60
C ASP A 33 7.09 -2.80 11.11
N GLN A 34 6.04 -2.05 11.52
CA GLN A 34 5.67 -1.89 12.93
C GLN A 34 4.93 -3.09 13.52
N LEU A 35 4.34 -3.94 12.66
CA LEU A 35 3.45 -5.03 13.06
C LEU A 35 3.96 -6.41 12.65
N ALA A 36 5.00 -6.50 11.82
CA ALA A 36 5.52 -7.76 11.28
C ALA A 36 6.02 -8.74 12.35
N GLU A 37 6.40 -8.22 13.53
CA GLU A 37 6.87 -9.00 14.69
C GLU A 37 5.73 -9.31 15.68
N THR A 38 4.47 -9.09 15.30
CA THR A 38 3.31 -9.49 16.11
C THR A 38 3.36 -11.01 16.32
N PRO A 39 3.24 -11.50 17.57
CA PRO A 39 3.20 -12.93 17.83
C PRO A 39 2.03 -13.61 17.12
N ASP A 40 2.19 -14.90 16.85
CA ASP A 40 1.15 -15.77 16.32
C ASP A 40 0.61 -15.41 14.92
N LEU A 41 1.28 -14.51 14.19
CA LEU A 41 1.02 -14.29 12.77
C LEU A 41 1.28 -15.56 11.97
N SER A 42 0.34 -15.90 11.08
CA SER A 42 0.51 -17.05 10.21
C SER A 42 1.63 -16.78 9.19
N PRO A 43 2.48 -17.78 8.89
CA PRO A 43 3.51 -17.61 7.86
C PRO A 43 2.93 -17.19 6.50
N ALA A 44 1.76 -17.73 6.14
CA ALA A 44 1.08 -17.39 4.89
C ALA A 44 0.68 -15.91 4.81
N PHE A 45 0.16 -15.34 5.90
CA PHE A 45 -0.18 -13.92 5.96
C PHE A 45 1.06 -13.03 5.85
N THR A 46 2.10 -13.34 6.62
CA THR A 46 3.39 -12.62 6.61
C THR A 46 4.04 -12.67 5.21
N ASP A 47 4.08 -13.85 4.57
CA ASP A 47 4.64 -14.01 3.24
C ASP A 47 3.83 -13.24 2.18
N ALA A 48 2.50 -13.26 2.28
CA ALA A 48 1.62 -12.52 1.36
C ALA A 48 1.79 -11.00 1.49
N GLN A 49 1.92 -10.50 2.73
CA GLN A 49 2.21 -9.09 3.03
C GLN A 49 3.54 -8.65 2.41
N ASN A 50 4.59 -9.43 2.65
CA ASN A 50 5.92 -9.19 2.10
C ASN A 50 5.90 -9.23 0.58
N ALA A 51 5.19 -10.19 -0.02
CA ALA A 51 5.03 -10.28 -1.47
C ALA A 51 4.26 -9.08 -2.05
N PHE A 52 3.27 -8.53 -1.33
CA PHE A 52 2.51 -7.34 -1.76
C PHE A 52 3.38 -6.09 -1.77
N ILE A 53 4.20 -5.91 -0.74
CA ILE A 53 5.15 -4.81 -0.67
C ILE A 53 6.24 -4.95 -1.74
N ALA A 54 6.80 -6.16 -1.91
CA ALA A 54 7.86 -6.44 -2.88
C ALA A 54 7.45 -6.15 -4.33
N ARG A 55 6.18 -6.32 -4.69
CA ARG A 55 5.62 -5.99 -6.02
C ARG A 55 5.21 -4.52 -6.18
N GLY A 56 5.52 -3.66 -5.21
CA GLY A 56 5.14 -2.24 -5.25
C GLY A 56 3.64 -2.02 -5.00
N CYS A 57 3.03 -2.86 -4.17
CA CYS A 57 1.63 -2.77 -3.76
C CYS A 57 0.65 -2.79 -4.95
N GLN A 58 1.02 -3.53 -6.00
CA GLN A 58 0.21 -3.76 -7.19
C GLN A 58 -0.69 -4.99 -7.03
N PRO A 59 -1.77 -5.11 -7.81
CA PRO A 59 -2.57 -6.32 -7.90
C PRO A 59 -1.71 -7.58 -8.15
N PRO A 60 -2.13 -8.76 -7.68
CA PRO A 60 -3.41 -9.05 -7.00
C PRO A 60 -3.51 -8.47 -5.57
N ARG A 61 -4.72 -8.39 -5.05
CA ARG A 61 -5.03 -8.00 -3.65
C ARG A 61 -5.55 -9.25 -2.95
N ASP A 62 -4.64 -10.10 -2.53
CA ASP A 62 -4.88 -11.49 -2.15
C ASP A 62 -4.27 -11.85 -0.78
N VAL A 63 -4.14 -10.85 0.10
CA VAL A 63 -3.69 -11.08 1.48
C VAL A 63 -4.91 -11.46 2.31
N CYS A 64 -5.15 -12.76 2.50
CA CYS A 64 -6.22 -13.26 3.36
C CYS A 64 -5.72 -13.47 4.80
N PRO A 65 -6.30 -12.81 5.81
CA PRO A 65 -6.02 -13.13 7.21
C PRO A 65 -6.60 -14.51 7.57
N GLY A 66 -5.74 -15.46 7.95
CA GLY A 66 -6.12 -16.86 8.21
C GLY A 66 -6.30 -17.19 9.70
N SER A 67 -5.90 -16.29 10.59
CA SER A 67 -5.95 -16.46 12.04
C SER A 67 -6.57 -15.24 12.73
N ALA A 68 -6.86 -15.35 14.03
CA ALA A 68 -7.30 -14.21 14.83
C ALA A 68 -6.23 -13.11 14.93
N ALA A 69 -4.95 -13.50 15.05
CA ALA A 69 -3.83 -12.57 15.06
C ALA A 69 -3.68 -11.86 13.70
N ASP A 70 -3.81 -12.60 12.60
CA ASP A 70 -3.75 -12.02 11.25
C ASP A 70 -4.87 -11.00 11.04
N LEU A 71 -6.10 -11.31 11.50
CA LEU A 71 -7.25 -10.43 11.37
C LEU A 71 -7.08 -9.15 12.19
N GLU A 72 -6.64 -9.26 13.44
CA GLU A 72 -6.36 -8.08 14.29
C GLU A 72 -5.26 -7.20 13.67
N THR A 73 -4.20 -7.81 13.14
CA THR A 73 -3.15 -7.07 12.43
C THR A 73 -3.67 -6.44 11.13
N ALA A 74 -4.53 -7.10 10.37
CA ALA A 74 -5.16 -6.53 9.17
C ALA A 74 -6.06 -5.32 9.51
N ASP A 75 -6.80 -5.37 10.61
CA ASP A 75 -7.61 -4.26 11.10
C ASP A 75 -6.74 -3.07 11.52
N LEU A 76 -5.65 -3.32 12.26
CA LEU A 76 -4.68 -2.28 12.65
C LEU A 76 -4.03 -1.63 11.42
N LEU A 77 -3.59 -2.43 10.44
CA LEU A 77 -3.03 -1.92 9.19
C LEU A 77 -4.05 -1.06 8.42
N SER A 78 -5.31 -1.47 8.41
CA SER A 78 -6.38 -0.70 7.77
C SER A 78 -6.55 0.67 8.42
N LEU A 79 -6.56 0.73 9.75
CA LEU A 79 -6.63 1.98 10.50
C LEU A 79 -5.40 2.86 10.26
N MET A 80 -4.20 2.30 10.29
CA MET A 80 -2.95 3.02 10.03
C MET A 80 -2.94 3.61 8.62
N ALA A 81 -3.32 2.82 7.60
CA ALA A 81 -3.37 3.30 6.22
C ALA A 81 -4.37 4.46 6.05
N VAL A 82 -5.57 4.35 6.62
CA VAL A 82 -6.57 5.43 6.57
C VAL A 82 -6.09 6.68 7.31
N ALA A 83 -5.44 6.52 8.47
CA ALA A 83 -4.83 7.63 9.21
C ALA A 83 -3.74 8.35 8.39
N GLU A 84 -3.04 7.62 7.52
CA GLU A 84 -2.07 8.16 6.56
C GLU A 84 -2.70 8.70 5.26
N GLY A 85 -4.03 8.83 5.20
CA GLY A 85 -4.76 9.41 4.07
C GLY A 85 -4.95 8.47 2.88
N MET A 86 -4.76 7.16 3.08
CA MET A 86 -4.95 6.16 2.04
C MET A 86 -6.41 5.71 1.98
N ALA A 87 -6.92 5.46 0.78
CA ALA A 87 -8.25 4.86 0.62
C ALA A 87 -8.22 3.39 1.02
N GLY A 88 -9.30 2.88 1.62
CA GLY A 88 -9.43 1.45 1.94
C GLY A 88 -9.32 0.55 0.70
N SER A 89 -9.71 1.04 -0.48
CA SER A 89 -9.51 0.36 -1.77
C SER A 89 -8.04 0.22 -2.19
N PHE A 90 -7.07 0.74 -1.43
CA PHE A 90 -5.64 0.48 -1.61
C PHE A 90 -5.18 -0.79 -0.87
N LEU A 91 -5.89 -1.24 0.16
CA LEU A 91 -5.46 -2.36 0.99
C LEU A 91 -5.47 -3.70 0.22
N PRO A 92 -4.59 -4.65 0.57
CA PRO A 92 -4.45 -5.91 -0.16
C PRO A 92 -5.40 -7.02 0.32
N PHE A 93 -6.32 -6.71 1.22
CA PHE A 93 -7.10 -7.73 1.92
C PHE A 93 -8.25 -8.26 1.05
N ALA A 94 -8.18 -9.54 0.72
CA ALA A 94 -9.26 -10.34 0.15
C ALA A 94 -9.04 -11.81 0.46
N CYS A 95 -10.14 -12.57 0.52
CA CYS A 95 -10.14 -14.02 0.71
C CYS A 95 -11.03 -14.63 -0.38
N ASP A 96 -10.41 -15.32 -1.34
CA ASP A 96 -11.10 -16.06 -2.40
C ASP A 96 -11.32 -17.53 -2.00
#